data_AF-U6DMT8-F1
#
_entry.id   AF-U6DMT8-F1
#
_cell.length_a   1.000
_cell.length_b   1.000
_cell.length_c   1.000
_cell.angle_alpha   90.00
_cell.angle_beta   90.00
_cell.angle_gamma   90.00
#
_symmetry.space_group_name_H-M   'P 1'
#
loop_
_entity.id
_entity.type
_entity.pdbx_description
1 polymer ?
#
loop_
_entity_poly.entity_id
_entity_poly.type
_entity_poly.pdbx_seq_one_letter_code
_entity_poly.pdbx_strand_id
1 'polypeptide(L)'
;QELVNLLLTGKAVSNVFNDVVELDSGNGNITLLKGIGARSDVGFLSLFEHYNVCQVGCFLKTPRFPIWVVCSESHFSVLFSLQPELLRDWRAERLFDLYYYDGLANQQEQIRLTVDTTQTIPEDRDNDLVPPIELCIRTRWKGAAVNWNGSDPIL
;
A
#
# COMPACT_ATOMS: atom_id res chain seq x y z
N GLN A 1 -5.80 13.80 3.20
CA GLN A 1 -6.02 12.57 2.41
C GLN A 1 -6.82 12.84 1.13
N GLU A 2 -7.82 13.71 1.22
CA GLU A 2 -8.80 14.10 0.21
C GLU A 2 -8.18 14.47 -1.14
N LEU A 3 -7.09 15.23 -1.14
CA LEU A 3 -6.35 15.59 -2.36
C LEU A 3 -5.80 14.35 -3.07
N VAL A 4 -5.18 13.43 -2.35
CA VAL A 4 -4.63 12.19 -2.91
C VAL A 4 -5.77 11.33 -3.46
N ASN A 5 -6.86 11.18 -2.71
CA ASN A 5 -8.03 10.44 -3.18
C ASN A 5 -8.67 11.08 -4.41
N LEU A 6 -8.71 12.42 -4.50
CA LEU A 6 -9.18 13.14 -5.68
C LEU A 6 -8.32 12.80 -6.91
N LEU A 7 -6.99 12.79 -6.76
CA LEU A 7 -6.07 12.48 -7.85
C LEU A 7 -6.17 11.01 -8.28
N LEU A 8 -6.31 10.08 -7.33
CA LEU A 8 -6.40 8.65 -7.63
C LEU A 8 -7.76 8.23 -8.21
N THR A 9 -8.85 8.83 -7.73
CA THR A 9 -10.20 8.30 -7.95
C THR A 9 -11.19 9.28 -8.57
N GLY A 10 -10.78 10.54 -8.75
CA GLY A 10 -11.68 11.63 -9.18
C GLY A 10 -12.66 12.09 -8.10
N LYS A 11 -12.53 11.62 -6.85
CA LYS A 11 -13.42 11.98 -5.73
C LYS A 11 -12.62 12.36 -4.47
N ALA A 12 -12.90 13.55 -3.94
CA ALA A 12 -12.30 14.05 -2.70
C ALA A 12 -13.03 13.49 -1.48
N VAL A 13 -12.74 12.24 -1.10
CA VAL A 13 -13.24 11.59 0.11
C VAL A 13 -12.15 11.50 1.18
N SER A 14 -12.51 11.56 2.45
CA SER A 14 -11.54 11.60 3.56
C SER A 14 -10.92 10.23 3.88
N ASN A 15 -11.59 9.13 3.55
CA ASN A 15 -11.18 7.79 3.95
C ASN A 15 -10.71 6.93 2.78
N VAL A 16 -9.92 5.92 3.09
CA VAL A 16 -9.29 4.99 2.14
C VAL A 16 -9.90 3.58 2.16
N PHE A 17 -10.88 3.32 3.03
CA PHE A 17 -11.67 2.09 3.02
C PHE A 17 -12.69 2.07 1.87
N ASN A 18 -13.33 0.92 1.64
CA ASN A 18 -14.36 0.78 0.61
C ASN A 18 -15.70 1.40 1.03
N ASP A 19 -16.37 2.01 0.07
CA ASP A 19 -17.74 2.50 0.15
C ASP A 19 -17.98 3.43 1.34
N VAL A 20 -19.02 3.17 2.13
CA VAL A 20 -19.42 3.99 3.26
C VAL A 20 -19.42 3.10 4.50
N VAL A 21 -18.82 3.60 5.58
CA VAL A 21 -18.86 2.95 6.89
C VAL A 21 -19.82 3.73 7.77
N GLU A 22 -20.78 3.01 8.36
CA GLU A 22 -21.69 3.52 9.37
C GLU A 22 -21.07 3.35 10.76
N LEU A 23 -20.92 4.46 11.48
CA LEU A 23 -20.53 4.46 12.88
C LEU A 23 -21.75 4.78 13.75
N ASP A 24 -22.19 3.79 14.51
CA ASP A 24 -23.16 4.00 15.58
C ASP A 24 -22.44 4.59 16.79
N SER A 25 -22.87 5.79 17.19
CA SER A 25 -22.30 6.49 18.37
C SER A 25 -22.89 5.99 19.69
N GLY A 26 -23.74 4.94 19.67
CA GLY A 26 -24.36 4.33 20.85
C GLY A 26 -25.47 5.18 21.49
N ASN A 27 -25.74 6.36 20.93
CA ASN A 27 -26.79 7.29 21.36
C ASN A 27 -27.93 7.41 20.32
N GLY A 28 -27.97 6.50 19.34
CA GLY A 28 -28.93 6.52 18.23
C GLY A 28 -28.53 7.44 17.06
N ASN A 29 -27.41 8.16 17.15
CA ASN A 29 -26.86 8.89 16.01
C ASN A 29 -25.91 8.02 15.19
N ILE A 30 -26.20 7.94 13.89
CA ILE A 30 -25.38 7.26 12.90
C ILE A 30 -24.52 8.30 12.18
N THR A 31 -23.21 8.14 12.22
CA THR A 31 -22.26 8.95 11.44
C THR A 31 -21.84 8.16 10.21
N LEU A 32 -22.00 8.77 9.03
CA LEU A 32 -21.59 8.16 7.75
C LEU A 32 -20.18 8.63 7.37
N LEU A 33 -19.23 7.71 7.37
CA LEU A 33 -17.88 7.96 6.89
C LEU A 33 -17.75 7.53 5.42
N LYS A 34 -17.43 8.47 4.54
CA LYS A 34 -17.27 8.21 3.10
C LYS A 34 -15.86 7.74 2.77
N GLY A 35 -15.76 6.60 2.11
CA GLY A 35 -14.54 6.03 1.54
C GLY A 35 -14.59 5.99 0.02
N ILE A 36 -13.78 5.10 -0.56
CA ILE A 36 -13.60 4.94 -2.00
C ILE A 36 -14.77 4.16 -2.58
N GLY A 37 -15.44 4.69 -3.61
CA GLY A 37 -16.66 4.08 -4.15
C GLY A 37 -16.48 3.11 -5.32
N ALA A 38 -15.25 2.88 -5.80
CA ALA A 38 -14.96 1.94 -6.89
C ALA A 38 -13.47 1.64 -6.98
N ARG A 39 -13.12 0.51 -7.61
CA ARG A 39 -11.73 0.12 -7.92
C ARG A 39 -11.03 1.23 -8.73
N SER A 40 -9.86 1.65 -8.27
CA SER A 40 -9.01 2.66 -8.89
C SER A 40 -8.05 2.06 -9.93
N ASP A 41 -7.56 2.89 -10.85
CA ASP A 41 -6.52 2.49 -11.81
C ASP A 41 -5.14 2.41 -11.17
N VAL A 42 -4.85 3.34 -10.26
CA VAL A 42 -3.64 3.39 -9.44
C VAL A 42 -4.02 3.14 -7.97
N GLY A 43 -3.25 2.30 -7.31
CA GLY A 43 -3.48 1.88 -5.95
C GLY A 43 -2.90 2.82 -4.91
N PHE A 44 -3.15 2.48 -3.66
CA PHE A 44 -2.61 3.19 -2.51
C PHE A 44 -2.21 2.19 -1.44
N LEU A 45 -1.03 2.40 -0.85
CA LEU A 45 -0.57 1.71 0.36
C LEU A 45 -0.16 2.77 1.38
N SER A 46 -0.35 2.46 2.66
CA SER A 46 -0.13 3.42 3.73
C SER A 46 0.56 2.77 4.91
N LEU A 47 1.64 3.38 5.38
CA LEU A 47 2.28 2.98 6.63
C LEU A 47 1.34 3.11 7.82
N PHE A 48 0.43 4.09 7.79
CA PHE A 48 -0.59 4.26 8.82
C PHE A 48 -1.54 3.06 8.95
N GLU A 49 -1.67 2.24 7.91
CA GLU A 49 -2.41 0.98 8.01
C GLU A 49 -1.65 -0.07 8.81
N HIS A 50 -0.32 -0.14 8.67
CA HIS A 50 0.50 -1.00 9.51
C HIS A 50 0.37 -0.64 11.00
N TYR A 51 0.29 0.65 11.31
CA TYR A 51 0.06 1.15 12.67
C TYR A 51 -1.42 1.07 13.13
N ASN A 52 -2.30 0.42 12.37
CA ASN A 52 -3.74 0.31 12.66
C ASN A 52 -4.46 1.67 12.82
N VAL A 53 -3.92 2.75 12.24
CA VAL A 53 -4.52 4.10 12.26
C VAL A 53 -5.61 4.22 11.19
N CYS A 54 -5.47 3.50 10.07
CA CYS A 54 -6.49 3.41 9.04
C CYS A 54 -6.56 2.01 8.42
N GLN A 55 -7.61 1.73 7.66
CA GLN A 55 -7.75 0.50 6.87
C GLN A 55 -7.88 0.87 5.40
N VAL A 56 -6.94 0.41 4.57
CA VAL A 56 -7.00 0.65 3.13
C VAL A 56 -7.86 -0.43 2.48
N GLY A 57 -8.88 -0.01 1.75
CA GLY A 57 -9.85 -0.89 1.10
C GLY A 57 -9.30 -1.59 -0.14
N CYS A 58 -9.96 -2.67 -0.56
CA CYS A 58 -9.55 -3.43 -1.75
C CYS A 58 -9.62 -2.63 -3.06
N PHE A 59 -10.42 -1.56 -3.10
CA PHE A 59 -10.48 -0.66 -4.25
C PHE A 59 -9.19 0.11 -4.51
N LEU A 60 -8.34 0.26 -3.49
CA LEU A 60 -7.01 0.86 -3.59
C LEU A 60 -5.88 -0.17 -3.44
N LYS A 61 -6.08 -1.24 -2.68
CA LYS A 61 -5.09 -2.33 -2.53
C LYS A 61 -4.94 -3.20 -3.78
N THR A 62 -6.00 -3.33 -4.58
CA THR A 62 -6.03 -4.14 -5.81
C THR A 62 -6.40 -3.28 -7.01
N PRO A 63 -5.55 -2.33 -7.42
CA PRO A 63 -5.81 -1.41 -8.54
C PRO A 63 -5.92 -2.11 -9.90
N ARG A 64 -6.29 -1.40 -10.97
CA ARG A 64 -6.33 -2.00 -12.33
C ARG A 64 -4.94 -2.25 -12.91
N PHE A 65 -3.97 -1.39 -12.58
CA PHE A 65 -2.58 -1.53 -12.96
C PHE A 65 -1.73 -1.77 -11.70
N PRO A 66 -0.65 -2.58 -11.77
CA PRO A 66 0.21 -2.86 -10.62
C PRO A 66 1.11 -1.66 -10.30
N ILE A 67 0.49 -0.55 -9.91
CA ILE A 67 1.10 0.73 -9.55
C ILE A 67 0.40 1.20 -8.28
N TRP A 68 1.18 1.57 -7.27
CA TRP A 68 0.68 2.07 -5.99
C TRP A 68 1.43 3.33 -5.61
N VAL A 69 0.68 4.37 -5.25
CA VAL A 69 1.21 5.46 -4.44
C VAL A 69 1.39 4.95 -3.02
N VAL A 70 2.55 5.14 -2.45
CA VAL A 70 2.88 4.74 -1.08
C VAL A 70 2.95 5.98 -0.21
N CYS A 71 2.20 5.98 0.89
CA CYS A 71 2.29 7.00 1.93
C CYS A 71 3.09 6.43 3.09
N SER A 72 4.34 6.85 3.20
CA SER A 72 5.24 6.50 4.30
C SER A 72 5.49 7.76 5.13
N GLU A 73 4.77 7.88 6.25
CA GLU A 73 4.79 9.06 7.12
C GLU A 73 4.45 10.38 6.39
N SER A 74 5.46 11.23 6.18
CA SER A 74 5.33 12.55 5.54
C SER A 74 5.68 12.54 4.05
N HIS A 75 6.13 11.39 3.51
CA HIS A 75 6.61 11.28 2.14
C HIS A 75 5.73 10.37 1.28
N PHE A 76 5.51 10.77 0.03
CA PHE A 76 4.84 9.96 -0.98
C PHE A 76 5.84 9.45 -2.00
N SER A 77 5.81 8.15 -2.24
CA SER A 77 6.61 7.46 -3.26
C SER A 77 5.73 6.54 -4.11
N VAL A 78 6.33 5.82 -5.04
CA VAL A 78 5.64 4.91 -5.96
C VAL A 78 6.28 3.53 -5.89
N LEU A 79 5.45 2.50 -5.75
CA LEU A 79 5.78 1.11 -6.02
C LEU A 79 5.05 0.66 -7.28
N PHE A 80 5.72 -0.06 -8.18
CA PHE A 80 5.06 -0.65 -9.34
C PHE A 80 5.69 -1.97 -9.76
N SER A 81 4.92 -2.83 -10.43
CA SER A 81 5.42 -4.04 -11.07
C SER A 81 5.37 -3.91 -12.58
N LEU A 82 6.32 -4.54 -13.26
CA LEU A 82 6.30 -4.68 -14.71
C LEU A 82 5.45 -5.87 -15.17
N GLN A 83 4.89 -6.65 -14.24
CA GLN A 83 4.08 -7.83 -14.51
C GLN A 83 2.58 -7.52 -14.31
N PRO A 84 1.79 -7.31 -15.40
CA PRO A 84 0.36 -7.02 -15.26
C PRO A 84 -0.44 -8.15 -14.62
N GLU A 85 0.02 -9.39 -14.77
CA GLU A 85 -0.62 -10.58 -14.21
C GLU A 85 -0.56 -10.64 -12.67
N LEU A 86 0.29 -9.82 -12.03
CA LEU A 86 0.40 -9.75 -10.57
C LEU A 86 -0.95 -9.54 -9.88
N LEU A 87 -1.90 -8.83 -10.52
CA LEU A 87 -3.22 -8.54 -9.96
C LEU A 87 -4.35 -9.41 -10.53
N ARG A 88 -4.01 -10.42 -11.33
CA ARG A 88 -4.97 -11.27 -12.06
C ARG A 88 -4.76 -12.75 -11.77
N ASP A 89 -3.53 -13.18 -11.52
CA ASP A 89 -3.16 -14.55 -11.23
C ASP A 89 -2.55 -14.68 -9.83
N TRP A 90 -3.22 -15.42 -8.97
CA TRP A 90 -2.74 -15.71 -7.61
C TRP A 90 -1.38 -16.43 -7.60
N ARG A 91 -1.01 -17.12 -8.70
CA ARG A 91 0.31 -17.74 -8.83
C ARG A 91 1.41 -16.70 -9.02
N ALA A 92 1.11 -15.60 -9.71
CA ALA A 92 2.03 -14.48 -9.88
C ALA A 92 2.27 -13.74 -8.55
N GLU A 93 1.31 -13.76 -7.62
CA GLU A 93 1.47 -13.20 -6.28
C GLU A 93 2.43 -14.01 -5.38
N ARG A 94 2.96 -15.17 -5.82
CA ARG A 94 3.88 -15.99 -5.00
C ARG A 94 5.28 -15.40 -4.88
N LEU A 95 5.84 -14.94 -5.99
CA LEU A 95 7.19 -14.38 -6.08
C LEU A 95 7.24 -13.41 -7.26
N PHE A 96 7.47 -12.13 -7.00
CA PHE A 96 7.42 -11.08 -8.01
C PHE A 96 8.33 -9.90 -7.65
N ASP A 97 8.61 -9.07 -8.64
CA ASP A 97 9.39 -7.85 -8.46
C ASP A 97 8.49 -6.61 -8.40
N LEU A 98 8.82 -5.72 -7.46
CA LEU A 98 8.37 -4.34 -7.38
C LEU A 98 9.56 -3.40 -7.61
N TYR A 99 9.27 -2.25 -8.19
CA TYR A 99 10.22 -1.18 -8.41
C TYR A 99 9.81 0.02 -7.59
N TYR A 100 10.77 0.57 -6.86
CA TYR A 100 10.56 1.71 -5.99
C TYR A 100 11.11 2.98 -6.63
N TYR A 101 10.33 4.05 -6.56
CA TYR A 101 10.70 5.36 -7.04
C TYR A 101 10.12 6.44 -6.11
N ASP A 102 10.96 7.34 -5.62
CA ASP A 102 10.55 8.40 -4.69
C ASP A 102 10.83 9.82 -5.16
N GLY A 103 11.44 9.96 -6.35
CA GLY A 103 11.76 11.25 -6.96
C GLY A 103 12.75 12.11 -6.16
N LEU A 104 13.31 11.60 -5.06
CA LEU A 104 14.27 12.29 -4.20
C LEU A 104 15.69 11.70 -4.37
N ALA A 105 16.67 12.38 -3.78
CA ALA A 105 18.02 11.87 -3.53
C ALA A 105 18.90 11.45 -4.72
N ASN A 106 18.70 11.99 -5.94
CA ASN A 106 19.51 11.60 -7.11
C ASN A 106 19.57 10.07 -7.29
N GLN A 107 18.44 9.36 -7.18
CA GLN A 107 18.39 7.91 -7.41
C GLN A 107 19.03 7.58 -8.78
N GLN A 108 20.30 7.16 -8.78
CA GLN A 108 21.06 6.90 -10.01
C GLN A 108 20.75 5.51 -10.56
N GLU A 109 20.39 4.59 -9.66
CA GLU A 109 20.13 3.19 -9.96
C GLU A 109 18.71 2.77 -9.60
N GLN A 110 18.22 1.79 -10.34
CA GLN A 110 16.88 1.24 -10.16
C GLN A 110 16.82 0.42 -8.86
N ILE A 111 15.93 0.80 -7.95
CA ILE A 111 15.66 0.02 -6.73
C ILE A 111 14.63 -1.05 -7.08
N ARG A 112 15.07 -2.31 -7.08
CA ARG A 112 14.22 -3.48 -7.35
C ARG A 112 14.06 -4.31 -6.09
N LEU A 113 12.82 -4.47 -5.66
CA LEU A 113 12.43 -5.26 -4.51
C LEU A 113 11.82 -6.58 -4.98
N THR A 114 12.38 -7.71 -4.56
CA THR A 114 11.76 -9.02 -4.79
C THR A 114 10.91 -9.39 -3.59
N VAL A 115 9.61 -9.61 -3.82
CA VAL A 115 8.62 -9.96 -2.81
C VAL A 115 8.29 -11.44 -2.91
N ASP A 116 8.48 -12.17 -1.81
CA ASP A 116 8.14 -13.59 -1.68
C ASP A 116 7.02 -13.76 -0.64
N THR A 117 5.85 -14.21 -1.09
CA THR A 117 4.68 -14.44 -0.21
C THR A 117 4.56 -15.89 0.24
N THR A 118 5.45 -16.77 -0.23
CA THR A 118 5.51 -18.17 0.22
C THR A 118 6.26 -18.31 1.54
N GLN A 119 7.06 -17.31 1.90
CA GLN A 119 7.68 -17.17 3.21
C GLN A 119 6.84 -16.26 4.09
N THR A 120 6.67 -16.63 5.36
CA THR A 120 5.95 -15.80 6.34
C THR A 120 6.92 -15.31 7.39
N ILE A 121 7.21 -14.00 7.38
CA ILE A 121 7.93 -13.33 8.45
C ILE A 121 6.92 -13.04 9.58
N PRO A 122 7.20 -13.47 10.83
CA PRO A 122 6.34 -13.18 11.98
C PRO A 122 6.18 -11.66 12.19
N GLU A 123 4.95 -11.22 12.50
CA GLU A 123 4.62 -9.80 12.74
C GLU A 123 5.28 -9.26 14.03
N ASP A 124 5.60 -10.15 14.97
CA ASP A 124 6.11 -9.84 16.33
C ASP A 124 7.60 -9.44 16.39
N ARG A 125 8.23 -9.19 15.24
CA ARG A 125 9.56 -8.56 15.22
C ARG A 125 9.35 -7.05 15.31
N ASP A 126 9.08 -6.59 16.53
CA ASP A 126 9.09 -5.19 16.96
C ASP A 126 10.54 -4.66 16.88
N ASN A 127 11.05 -4.58 15.64
CA ASN A 127 12.39 -4.13 15.32
C ASN A 127 12.22 -2.80 14.59
N ASP A 128 12.65 -1.72 15.23
CA ASP A 128 12.82 -0.37 14.66
C ASP A 128 13.74 -0.33 13.41
N LEU A 129 14.24 -1.49 12.97
CA LEU A 129 15.14 -1.69 11.83
C LEU A 129 14.42 -2.16 10.56
N VAL A 130 13.11 -2.41 10.60
CA VAL A 130 12.37 -2.80 9.39
C VAL A 130 12.10 -1.55 8.53
N PRO A 131 12.53 -1.53 7.27
CA PRO A 131 12.29 -0.39 6.38
C PRO A 131 10.78 -0.10 6.25
N PRO A 132 10.33 1.17 6.36
CA PRO A 132 8.91 1.53 6.27
C PRO A 132 8.22 1.06 4.99
N ILE A 133 8.97 0.97 3.88
CA ILE A 133 8.46 0.47 2.60
C ILE A 133 8.09 -1.02 2.67
N GLU A 134 8.84 -1.83 3.42
CA GLU A 134 8.49 -3.23 3.63
C GLU A 134 7.20 -3.36 4.46
N LEU A 135 7.03 -2.49 5.46
CA LEU A 135 5.81 -2.44 6.27
C LEU A 135 4.59 -2.10 5.41
N CYS A 136 4.73 -1.13 4.49
CA CYS A 136 3.69 -0.80 3.50
C CYS A 136 3.36 -1.98 2.57
N ILE A 137 4.38 -2.67 2.03
CA ILE A 137 4.18 -3.86 1.18
C ILE A 137 3.40 -4.94 1.94
N ARG A 138 3.73 -5.15 3.23
CA ARG A 138 3.09 -6.16 4.08
C ARG A 138 1.63 -5.83 4.41
N THR A 139 1.17 -4.59 4.26
CA THR A 139 -0.28 -4.30 4.40
C THR A 139 -1.11 -4.88 3.25
N ARG A 140 -0.49 -5.14 2.09
CA ARG A 140 -1.10 -5.85 0.96
C ARG A 140 -0.76 -7.35 0.91
N TRP A 141 0.50 -7.69 1.14
CA TRP A 141 1.01 -9.06 1.09
C TRP A 141 1.49 -9.47 2.48
N LYS A 142 0.53 -9.89 3.30
CA LYS A 142 0.74 -10.14 4.72
C LYS A 142 1.89 -11.13 4.95
N GLY A 143 2.86 -10.72 5.77
CA GLY A 143 4.00 -11.54 6.16
C GLY A 143 5.04 -11.77 5.06
N ALA A 144 4.93 -11.12 3.89
CA ALA A 144 5.87 -11.34 2.80
C ALA A 144 7.32 -10.98 3.17
N ALA A 145 8.26 -11.76 2.66
CA ALA A 145 9.68 -11.42 2.67
C ALA A 145 10.00 -10.46 1.52
N VAL A 146 10.86 -9.49 1.80
CA VAL A 146 11.27 -8.46 0.84
C VAL A 146 12.79 -8.47 0.73
N ASN A 147 13.31 -8.59 -0.48
CA ASN A 147 14.74 -8.54 -0.78
C ASN A 147 15.04 -7.29 -1.61
N TRP A 148 15.93 -6.43 -1.11
CA TRP A 148 16.37 -5.19 -1.77
C TRP A 148 17.38 -5.42 -2.90
N ASN A 149 17.75 -6.67 -3.17
CA ASN A 149 18.63 -7.07 -4.28
C ASN A 149 19.98 -6.33 -4.32
N GLY A 150 20.52 -6.00 -3.14
CA GLY A 150 21.79 -5.29 -2.98
C GLY A 150 21.67 -3.77 -2.94
N SER A 151 20.47 -3.20 -3.14
CA SER A 151 20.21 -1.79 -2.82
C SER A 151 20.18 -1.57 -1.30
N ASP A 152 20.64 -0.41 -0.86
CA ASP A 152 20.54 -0.01 0.54
C ASP A 152 19.07 0.21 0.93
N PRO A 153 18.57 -0.41 2.02
CA PRO A 153 17.21 -0.19 2.49
C PRO A 153 16.98 1.26 2.90
N ILE A 154 15.84 1.80 2.46
CA ILE A 154 15.41 3.16 2.82
C ILE A 154 14.73 3.09 4.18
N LEU A 155 15.41 3.62 5.19
CA LEU A 155 14.91 3.78 6.57
C LEU A 155 14.14 5.09 6.71
#